data_AF-A0A5B8MJL3-F1
#
_entry.id   AF-A0A5B8MJL3-F1
#
_cell.length_a   1.000
_cell.length_b   1.000
_cell.length_c   1.000
_cell.angle_alpha   90.00
_cell.angle_beta   90.00
_cell.angle_gamma   90.00
#
_symmetry.space_group_name_H-M   'P 1'
#
loop_
_entity.id
_entity.type
_entity.pdbx_description
1 polymer ?
#
loop_
_entity_poly.entity_id
_entity_poly.type
_entity_poly.pdbx_seq_one_letter_code
_entity_poly.pdbx_strand_id
1 'polypeptide(L)'
;MPHGDFSDYTAYAHLTFGIASMYKPELWWKGIGPIQALLTGTPTPDAEKVVRMAGGLLLLIGFVFYVVRWNTVNGRYAAGPACVICALNAVSIASTSKGGIRTASGWHLYASLMLLSAMHFMLNPNPVWTSKTLKKHEDEKKAKKAAKNR
;
A
#
# COMPACT_ATOMS: atom_id res chain seq x y z
N MET A 1 3.06 -10.15 10.54
CA MET A 1 2.92 -11.56 10.09
C MET A 1 2.00 -11.53 8.91
N PRO A 2 2.27 -12.29 7.83
CA PRO A 2 1.42 -12.27 6.65
C PRO A 2 -0.03 -12.61 7.07
N HIS A 3 -0.94 -11.70 6.76
CA HIS A 3 -2.35 -11.79 7.10
C HIS A 3 -3.14 -12.58 6.05
N GLY A 4 -2.55 -12.83 4.88
CA GLY A 4 -3.20 -13.48 3.73
C GLY A 4 -4.26 -12.60 3.07
N ASP A 5 -4.21 -11.29 3.30
CA ASP A 5 -5.21 -10.33 2.84
C ASP A 5 -4.61 -9.30 1.86
N PHE A 6 -5.43 -8.34 1.39
CA PHE A 6 -5.00 -7.37 0.39
C PHE A 6 -3.85 -6.47 0.88
N SER A 7 -3.71 -6.27 2.19
CA SER A 7 -2.63 -5.45 2.75
C SER A 7 -1.25 -6.08 2.52
N ASP A 8 -1.16 -7.41 2.48
CA ASP A 8 0.10 -8.11 2.19
C ASP A 8 0.53 -7.89 0.74
N TYR A 9 -0.40 -7.97 -0.22
CA TYR A 9 -0.09 -7.72 -1.63
C TYR A 9 0.39 -6.28 -1.85
N THR A 10 -0.29 -5.33 -1.21
CA THR A 10 0.14 -3.93 -1.22
C THR A 10 1.51 -3.76 -0.57
N ALA A 11 1.77 -4.44 0.54
CA ALA A 11 3.08 -4.42 1.17
C ALA A 11 4.16 -4.95 0.22
N TYR A 12 3.95 -6.10 -0.43
CA TYR A 12 4.88 -6.66 -1.41
C TYR A 12 5.13 -5.73 -2.59
N ALA A 13 4.10 -5.06 -3.10
CA ALA A 13 4.25 -4.07 -4.16
C ALA A 13 5.13 -2.89 -3.71
N HIS A 14 4.91 -2.33 -2.51
CA HIS A 14 5.75 -1.26 -1.97
C HIS A 14 7.18 -1.72 -1.70
N LEU A 15 7.38 -2.93 -1.19
CA LEU A 15 8.71 -3.50 -0.98
C LEU A 15 9.45 -3.63 -2.32
N THR A 16 8.78 -4.19 -3.33
CA THR A 16 9.34 -4.37 -4.67
C THR A 16 9.68 -3.03 -5.31
N PHE A 17 8.76 -2.06 -5.27
CA PHE A 17 8.99 -0.71 -5.79
C PHE A 17 10.07 0.04 -5.01
N GLY A 18 10.16 -0.16 -3.69
CA GLY A 18 11.22 0.39 -2.87
C GLY A 18 12.60 -0.10 -3.30
N ILE A 19 12.78 -1.42 -3.40
CA ILE A 19 14.04 -2.04 -3.86
C ILE A 19 14.36 -1.59 -5.30
N ALA A 20 13.39 -1.64 -6.21
CA ALA A 20 13.58 -1.19 -7.59
C ALA A 20 14.02 0.28 -7.66
N SER A 21 13.40 1.16 -6.88
CA SER A 21 13.75 2.59 -6.82
C SER A 21 15.16 2.83 -6.30
N MET A 22 15.62 2.04 -5.33
CA MET A 22 16.95 2.19 -4.73
C MET A 22 18.07 1.70 -5.67
N TYR A 23 17.89 0.53 -6.29
CA TYR A 23 18.95 -0.12 -7.06
C TYR A 23 18.88 0.13 -8.57
N LYS A 24 17.70 0.40 -9.10
CA LYS A 24 17.42 0.58 -10.53
C LYS A 24 16.41 1.72 -10.78
N PRO A 25 16.71 2.95 -10.32
CA PRO A 25 15.79 4.09 -10.46
C PRO A 25 15.42 4.40 -11.92
N GLU A 26 16.28 4.06 -12.88
CA GLU A 26 16.06 4.28 -14.31
C GLU A 26 14.84 3.52 -14.86
N LEU A 27 14.36 2.49 -14.15
CA LEU A 27 13.16 1.74 -14.54
C LEU A 27 11.90 2.61 -14.55
N TRP A 28 11.84 3.66 -13.74
CA TRP A 28 10.65 4.51 -13.66
C TRP A 28 10.45 5.39 -14.89
N TRP A 29 11.50 5.62 -15.67
CA TRP A 29 11.45 6.33 -16.95
C TRP A 29 11.26 5.40 -18.16
N LYS A 30 11.20 4.08 -17.93
CA LYS A 30 10.99 3.08 -18.98
C LYS A 30 9.55 2.60 -18.97
N GLY A 31 8.85 2.76 -20.08
CA GLY A 31 7.56 2.13 -20.29
C GLY A 31 7.72 0.62 -20.51
N ILE A 32 6.67 -0.14 -20.20
CA ILE A 32 6.61 -1.59 -20.43
C ILE A 32 5.41 -1.90 -21.31
N GLY A 33 5.65 -2.22 -22.58
CA GLY A 33 4.60 -2.51 -23.56
C GLY A 33 3.58 -1.35 -23.67
N PRO A 34 2.27 -1.59 -23.48
CA PRO A 34 1.24 -0.55 -23.55
C PRO A 34 1.22 0.37 -22.33
N ILE A 35 1.99 0.06 -21.28
CA ILE A 35 2.02 0.84 -20.03
C ILE A 35 3.13 1.88 -20.17
N GLN A 36 2.75 3.15 -20.16
CA GLN A 36 3.70 4.24 -20.19
C GLN A 36 4.52 4.30 -18.89
N ALA A 37 5.72 4.88 -19.02
CA ALA A 37 6.60 5.16 -17.90
C ALA A 37 5.89 5.96 -16.80
N LEU A 38 6.36 5.77 -15.56
CA LEU A 38 5.84 6.49 -14.41
C LEU A 38 6.41 7.93 -14.41
N LEU A 39 7.68 8.09 -14.73
CA LEU A 39 8.32 9.40 -14.88
C LEU A 39 8.54 9.71 -16.35
N THR A 40 8.39 10.99 -16.70
CA THR A 40 8.59 11.50 -18.07
C THR A 40 9.81 12.42 -18.12
N GLY A 41 10.31 12.67 -19.33
CA GLY A 41 11.51 13.47 -19.56
C GLY A 41 12.81 12.68 -19.46
N THR A 42 13.93 13.37 -19.58
CA THR A 42 15.26 12.78 -19.49
C THR A 42 15.64 12.59 -18.01
N PRO A 43 16.06 11.39 -17.57
CA PRO A 43 16.53 11.18 -16.21
C PRO A 43 17.71 12.12 -15.90
N THR A 44 17.59 12.88 -14.81
CA THR A 44 18.69 13.71 -14.31
C THR A 44 19.29 13.07 -13.06
N PRO A 45 20.58 13.29 -12.76
CA PRO A 45 21.21 12.75 -11.56
C PRO A 45 20.48 13.11 -10.27
N ASP A 46 19.89 14.30 -10.19
CA ASP A 46 19.14 14.74 -9.01
C ASP A 46 17.77 14.07 -8.91
N ALA A 47 17.08 13.85 -10.04
CA ALA A 47 15.84 13.09 -10.05
C ALA A 47 16.07 11.63 -9.61
N GLU A 48 17.17 11.00 -10.03
CA GLU A 48 17.53 9.66 -9.58
C GLU A 48 17.79 9.59 -8.08
N LYS A 49 18.44 10.60 -7.48
CA LYS A 49 18.65 10.67 -6.02
C LYS A 49 17.32 10.74 -5.28
N VAL A 50 16.38 11.56 -5.76
CA VAL A 50 15.03 11.68 -5.16
C VAL A 50 14.28 10.36 -5.25
N VAL A 51 14.33 9.68 -6.40
CA VAL A 51 13.73 8.36 -6.57
C VAL A 51 14.33 7.33 -5.62
N ARG A 52 15.66 7.28 -5.48
CA ARG A 52 16.33 6.36 -4.54
C ARG A 52 15.91 6.63 -3.10
N MET A 53 15.81 7.91 -2.71
CA MET A 53 15.32 8.31 -1.39
C MET A 53 13.86 7.88 -1.18
N ALA A 54 13.00 8.11 -2.17
CA ALA A 54 11.61 7.65 -2.16
C ALA A 54 11.52 6.12 -2.03
N GLY A 55 12.47 5.38 -2.59
CA GLY A 55 12.59 3.93 -2.42
C GLY A 55 12.71 3.49 -0.95
N GLY A 56 13.48 4.21 -0.14
CA GLY A 56 13.59 3.95 1.29
C GLY A 56 12.27 4.19 2.04
N LEU A 57 11.51 5.22 1.65
CA LEU A 57 10.18 5.48 2.20
C LEU A 57 9.16 4.39 1.79
N LEU A 58 9.23 3.93 0.54
CA LEU A 58 8.38 2.83 0.05
C LEU A 58 8.68 1.52 0.81
N LEU A 59 9.96 1.23 1.11
CA LEU A 59 10.31 0.09 1.96
C LEU A 59 9.69 0.21 3.35
N LEU A 60 9.82 1.37 4.00
CA LEU A 60 9.21 1.62 5.30
C LEU A 60 7.69 1.38 5.26
N ILE A 61 7.00 1.94 4.27
CA ILE A 61 5.55 1.75 4.08
C ILE A 61 5.22 0.27 3.87
N GLY A 62 6.00 -0.44 3.04
CA GLY A 62 5.84 -1.88 2.82
C GLY A 62 5.92 -2.68 4.11
N PHE A 63 6.93 -2.43 4.95
CA PHE A 63 7.04 -3.09 6.25
C PHE A 63 5.90 -2.71 7.20
N VAL A 64 5.48 -1.45 7.24
CA VAL A 64 4.34 -1.01 8.05
C VAL A 64 3.07 -1.74 7.61
N PHE A 65 2.80 -1.82 6.31
CA PHE A 65 1.61 -2.50 5.78
C PHE A 65 1.62 -3.99 6.06
N TYR A 66 2.80 -4.62 6.06
CA TYR A 66 2.98 -6.04 6.35
C TYR A 66 2.89 -6.40 7.85
N VAL A 67 3.41 -5.53 8.72
CA VAL A 67 3.56 -5.83 10.16
C VAL A 67 2.34 -5.37 10.94
N VAL A 68 1.78 -4.21 10.61
CA VAL A 68 0.72 -3.58 11.41
C VAL A 68 -0.61 -4.29 11.17
N ARG A 69 -1.25 -4.68 12.28
CA ARG A 69 -2.67 -5.07 12.26
C ARG A 69 -3.54 -3.82 12.31
N TRP A 70 -4.16 -3.51 11.18
CA TRP A 70 -5.03 -2.36 11.01
C TRP A 70 -6.29 -2.50 11.86
N ASN A 71 -6.41 -1.67 12.90
CA ASN A 71 -7.63 -1.59 13.71
C ASN A 71 -8.59 -0.54 13.14
N THR A 72 -9.77 -0.37 13.74
CA THR A 72 -10.75 0.62 13.27
C THR A 72 -10.21 2.05 13.25
N VAL A 73 -9.37 2.43 14.22
CA VAL A 73 -8.81 3.79 14.29
C VAL A 73 -7.78 4.00 13.18
N ASN A 74 -6.74 3.18 13.18
CA ASN A 74 -5.59 3.34 12.30
C ASN A 74 -5.91 2.94 10.86
N GLY A 75 -6.77 1.94 10.64
CA GLY A 75 -7.19 1.50 9.32
C GLY A 75 -8.18 2.49 8.69
N ARG A 76 -9.31 2.74 9.34
CA ARG A 76 -10.42 3.51 8.73
C ARG A 76 -10.16 5.01 8.71
N TYR A 77 -9.48 5.57 9.71
CA TYR A 77 -9.34 7.03 9.84
C TYR A 77 -7.93 7.55 9.49
N ALA A 78 -6.91 6.69 9.40
CA ALA A 78 -5.57 7.11 9.02
C ALA A 78 -5.14 6.49 7.69
N ALA A 79 -4.89 5.17 7.65
CA ALA A 79 -4.32 4.51 6.49
C ALA A 79 -5.23 4.51 5.27
N GLY A 80 -6.53 4.27 5.46
CA GLY A 80 -7.53 4.32 4.39
C GLY A 80 -7.55 5.68 3.67
N PRO A 81 -7.86 6.78 4.39
CA PRO A 81 -7.84 8.12 3.81
C PRO A 81 -6.49 8.52 3.21
N ALA A 82 -5.37 8.16 3.85
CA ALA A 82 -4.03 8.40 3.29
C ALA A 82 -3.84 7.70 1.94
N CYS A 83 -4.25 6.44 1.83
CA CYS A 83 -4.21 5.69 0.58
C CYS A 83 -5.13 6.30 -0.49
N VAL A 84 -6.32 6.80 -0.13
CA VAL A 84 -7.19 7.53 -1.06
C VAL A 84 -6.49 8.79 -1.58
N ILE A 85 -5.88 9.58 -0.69
CA ILE A 85 -5.14 10.79 -1.07
C ILE A 85 -3.98 10.44 -2.01
N CYS A 86 -3.23 9.38 -1.73
CA CYS A 86 -2.17 8.90 -2.62
C CYS A 86 -2.72 8.49 -4.00
N ALA A 87 -3.86 7.80 -4.05
CA ALA A 87 -4.50 7.41 -5.30
C ALA A 87 -4.94 8.64 -6.12
N LEU A 88 -5.57 9.62 -5.47
CA LEU A 88 -6.01 10.86 -6.12
C LEU A 88 -4.82 11.67 -6.67
N ASN A 89 -3.73 11.77 -5.90
CA ASN A 89 -2.51 12.42 -6.36
C ASN A 89 -1.91 11.68 -7.57
N ALA A 90 -1.84 10.35 -7.54
CA ALA A 90 -1.35 9.56 -8.66
C ALA A 90 -2.18 9.78 -9.94
N VAL A 91 -3.52 9.81 -9.83
CA VAL A 91 -4.41 10.13 -10.96
C VAL A 91 -4.20 11.57 -11.44
N SER A 92 -4.01 12.53 -10.53
CA SER A 92 -3.72 13.92 -10.88
C SER A 92 -2.38 14.09 -11.60
N ILE A 93 -1.37 13.28 -11.26
CA ILE A 93 -0.10 13.27 -11.98
C ILE A 93 -0.29 12.64 -13.36
N ALA A 94 -1.06 11.55 -13.45
CA ALA A 94 -1.36 10.91 -14.72
C ALA A 94 -2.13 11.83 -15.68
N SER A 95 -3.07 12.63 -15.18
CA SER A 95 -3.88 13.55 -15.99
C SER A 95 -3.07 14.70 -16.60
N THR A 96 -1.98 15.10 -15.95
CA THR A 96 -1.05 16.13 -16.42
C THR A 96 0.10 15.58 -17.28
N SER A 97 0.22 14.26 -17.36
CA SER A 97 1.26 13.58 -18.15
C SER A 97 0.91 13.49 -19.64
N LYS A 98 1.92 13.23 -20.48
CA LYS A 98 1.76 13.11 -21.95
C LYS A 98 0.82 11.96 -22.32
N GLY A 99 -0.37 12.25 -22.84
CA GLY A 99 -1.44 11.27 -23.12
C GLY A 99 -2.63 11.34 -22.14
N GLY A 100 -2.45 12.06 -21.03
CA GLY A 100 -3.48 12.34 -20.04
C GLY A 100 -4.10 11.08 -19.43
N ILE A 101 -5.36 11.20 -19.00
CA ILE A 101 -6.10 10.11 -18.36
C ILE A 101 -6.43 8.93 -19.30
N ARG A 102 -6.27 9.12 -20.62
CA ARG A 102 -6.64 8.13 -21.64
C ARG A 102 -5.53 7.11 -21.91
N THR A 103 -4.32 7.34 -21.40
CA THR A 103 -3.19 6.43 -21.56
C THR A 103 -2.92 5.65 -20.27
N ALA A 104 -2.82 4.32 -20.37
CA ALA A 104 -2.40 3.48 -19.25
C ALA A 104 -0.96 3.86 -18.87
N SER A 105 -0.77 4.37 -17.65
CA SER A 105 0.51 4.80 -17.11
C SER A 105 0.76 4.06 -15.80
N GLY A 106 2.02 3.90 -15.41
CA GLY A 106 2.38 3.36 -14.10
C GLY A 106 1.66 4.05 -12.94
N TRP A 107 1.31 5.35 -13.07
CA TRP A 107 0.52 6.06 -12.07
C TRP A 107 -0.91 5.53 -11.90
N HIS A 108 -1.55 5.08 -12.98
CA HIS A 108 -2.89 4.47 -12.91
C HIS A 108 -2.82 3.13 -12.15
N LEU A 109 -1.78 2.32 -12.39
CA LEU A 109 -1.56 1.09 -11.65
C LEU A 109 -1.31 1.35 -10.16
N TYR A 110 -0.46 2.34 -9.85
CA TYR A 110 -0.20 2.75 -8.48
C TYR A 110 -1.48 3.27 -7.79
N ALA A 111 -2.29 4.07 -8.49
CA ALA A 111 -3.57 4.56 -8.00
C ALA A 111 -4.55 3.41 -7.69
N SER A 112 -4.68 2.44 -8.60
CA SER A 112 -5.52 1.26 -8.38
C SER A 112 -5.06 0.46 -7.16
N LEU A 113 -3.75 0.24 -7.02
CA LEU A 113 -3.17 -0.44 -5.86
C LEU A 113 -3.52 0.31 -4.56
N MET A 114 -3.32 1.63 -4.52
CA MET A 114 -3.64 2.44 -3.34
C MET A 114 -5.13 2.43 -3.02
N LEU A 115 -6.00 2.51 -4.03
CA LEU A 115 -7.46 2.52 -3.82
C LEU A 115 -7.97 1.18 -3.30
N LEU A 116 -7.49 0.06 -3.85
CA LEU A 116 -7.81 -1.27 -3.33
C LEU A 116 -7.33 -1.45 -1.89
N SER A 117 -6.15 -0.90 -1.57
CA SER A 117 -5.61 -0.88 -0.19
C SER A 117 -6.49 -0.05 0.75
N ALA A 118 -6.93 1.12 0.29
CA ALA A 118 -7.82 1.99 1.04
C ALA A 118 -9.13 1.27 1.37
N MET A 119 -9.74 0.63 0.36
CA MET A 119 -10.96 -0.16 0.55
C MET A 119 -10.75 -1.27 1.58
N HIS A 120 -9.64 -2.01 1.49
CA HIS A 120 -9.31 -3.05 2.47
C HIS A 120 -9.20 -2.48 3.89
N PHE A 121 -8.42 -1.41 4.09
CA PHE A 121 -8.23 -0.80 5.41
C PHE A 121 -9.51 -0.19 6.01
N MET A 122 -10.40 0.34 5.17
CA MET A 122 -11.63 0.98 5.62
C MET A 122 -12.76 -0.03 5.89
N LEU A 123 -12.86 -1.08 5.07
CA LEU A 123 -13.95 -2.05 5.09
C LEU A 123 -13.66 -3.26 5.98
N ASN A 124 -12.38 -3.67 6.10
CA ASN A 124 -11.97 -4.83 6.89
C ASN A 124 -11.08 -4.48 8.10
N PRO A 125 -11.41 -3.49 8.94
CA PRO A 125 -10.59 -3.18 10.10
C PRO A 125 -10.75 -4.22 11.21
N ASN A 126 -9.66 -4.52 11.89
CA ASN A 126 -9.69 -5.32 13.11
C ASN A 126 -10.34 -4.54 14.26
N PRO A 127 -11.07 -5.20 15.17
CA PRO A 127 -11.58 -4.55 16.37
C PRO A 127 -10.44 -4.07 17.27
N VAL A 128 -10.64 -2.93 17.92
CA VAL A 128 -9.70 -2.43 18.94
C VAL A 128 -9.91 -3.25 20.21
N TRP A 129 -8.88 -4.00 20.58
CA TRP A 129 -8.87 -4.77 21.82
C TRP A 129 -8.27 -3.92 22.94
N THR A 130 -9.06 -3.66 23.97
CA THR A 130 -8.57 -3.17 25.26
C THR A 130 -8.20 -4.36 26.14
N SER A 131 -7.36 -4.19 27.17
CA SER A 131 -6.98 -5.30 28.06
C SER A 131 -8.19 -6.04 28.65
N LYS A 132 -9.29 -5.31 28.93
CA LYS A 132 -10.55 -5.89 29.43
C LYS A 132 -11.30 -6.67 28.36
N THR A 133 -11.41 -6.14 27.13
CA THR A 133 -12.14 -6.82 26.05
C THR A 133 -11.36 -8.01 25.47
N LEU A 134 -10.02 -7.94 25.48
CA LEU A 134 -9.14 -9.03 25.04
C LEU A 134 -9.31 -10.25 25.94
N LYS A 135 -9.23 -10.05 27.27
CA LYS A 135 -9.38 -11.14 28.24
C LYS A 135 -10.74 -11.85 28.08
N LYS A 136 -11.82 -11.07 27.98
CA LYS A 136 -13.18 -11.61 27.76
C LYS A 136 -13.25 -12.47 26.49
N HIS A 137 -12.67 -12.02 25.38
CA HIS A 137 -12.68 -12.77 24.13
C HIS A 137 -11.78 -14.02 24.16
N GLU A 138 -10.64 -13.97 24.84
CA GLU A 138 -9.81 -15.16 25.06
C GLU A 138 -10.53 -16.21 25.89
N ASP A 139 -11.23 -15.79 26.94
CA ASP A 139 -12.03 -16.68 27.79
C ASP A 139 -13.20 -17.30 27.00
N GLU A 140 -13.91 -16.51 26.19
CA GLU A 140 -14.95 -17.01 25.28
C GLU A 140 -14.39 -18.00 24.24
N LYS A 141 -13.21 -17.73 23.69
CA LYS A 141 -12.55 -18.62 22.71
C LYS A 141 -12.13 -19.94 23.37
N LYS A 142 -11.64 -19.91 24.62
CA LYS A 142 -11.33 -21.11 25.41
C LYS A 142 -12.60 -21.92 25.71
N ALA A 143 -13.68 -21.26 26.11
CA ALA A 143 -14.96 -21.90 26.37
C ALA A 143 -15.52 -22.60 25.12
N LYS A 144 -15.49 -21.93 23.95
CA LYS A 144 -15.92 -22.52 22.67
C LYS A 144 -15.09 -23.74 22.26
N LYS A 145 -13.77 -23.70 22.47
CA LYS A 145 -12.90 -24.86 22.22
C LYS A 145 -13.21 -26.03 23.16
N ALA A 146 -13.43 -25.75 24.45
CA ALA A 146 -13.79 -26.78 25.42
C ALA A 146 -15.14 -27.44 25.09
N ALA A 147 -16.11 -26.66 24.62
CA ALA A 147 -17.41 -27.18 24.18
C ALA A 147 -17.34 -28.04 22.90
N LYS A 148 -16.40 -27.76 22.01
CA LYS A 148 -16.22 -28.53 20.75
C LYS A 148 -15.49 -29.87 20.95
N ASN A 149 -14.78 -30.01 22.06
CA ASN A 149 -14.04 -31.23 22.42
C ASN A 149 -14.81 -32.15 23.38
N ARG A 150 -16.07 -31.82 23.70
CA ARG A 150 -17.01 -32.68 24.41
C ARG A 150 -17.99 -33.27 23.41
#